data_AF-A0A443HIL4-F1
#
_entry.id   AF-A0A443HIL4-F1
#
_cell.length_a   1.000
_cell.length_b   1.000
_cell.length_c   1.000
_cell.angle_alpha   90.00
_cell.angle_beta   90.00
_cell.angle_gamma   90.00
#
_symmetry.space_group_name_H-M   'P 1'
#
loop_
_entity.id
_entity.type
_entity.pdbx_description
1 polymer ?
#
loop_
_entity_poly.entity_id
_entity_poly.type
_entity_poly.pdbx_seq_one_letter_code
_entity_poly.pdbx_strand_id
1 'polypeptide(L)'
;GPPGTGKTTVSEGIARYCYQKGHPLLIVCGSNFGLDVIARRITLRFPNSQPPLETSRIYRLGTDFHETSEMQMAPGALNQSSLGSAEFDAAHMELLQLGIQPELLKVIKQSVQDMVSASSDFSLGSRIISRMERAAQLGSNWPQTTNEERDEMTLIWNYFTWQKCLLREGIAFAEPVSASGEADPIRAGAGTDRSEEDVQPLHASFVQQLRRAWTDLQEFYLGHAKIILCTASTASRKSLRGFRPEFVLVEEASQMPESTCLNAISRYISNLKKVILSGDIAQLPPTVTSLHMNEAYSSEKVSLFQRMLQSGVPDVQLAVQYRMHPHIADFVSAEYYEQKLVNNPSYKQGKLSDTFSNYMVQRYHCYAGASFFVSVENSTVFRRRNGTSLFNPEYVSFIGEWVAWFCGLGCPQQYILILSFYSDERRILADLMRKLGFKDVKISSVDASQGDESEIVILSTTR
;
A
#
# COMPACT_ATOMS: atom_id res chain seq x y z
N GLY A 1 -19.55 7.57 -6.05
CA GLY A 1 -18.91 8.48 -7.02
C GLY A 1 -18.45 7.66 -8.22
N PRO A 2 -19.02 7.86 -9.41
CA PRO A 2 -18.73 7.12 -10.63
C PRO A 2 -17.23 7.08 -11.05
N PRO A 3 -16.87 6.30 -12.09
CA PRO A 3 -15.53 6.30 -12.67
C PRO A 3 -15.10 7.69 -13.15
N GLY A 4 -13.85 8.06 -12.89
CA GLY A 4 -13.27 9.30 -13.42
C GLY A 4 -13.78 10.59 -12.79
N THR A 5 -14.59 10.56 -11.73
CA THR A 5 -15.16 11.77 -11.11
C THR A 5 -14.28 12.45 -10.07
N GLY A 6 -13.03 12.00 -9.93
CA GLY A 6 -12.07 12.61 -9.00
C GLY A 6 -12.25 12.25 -7.52
N LYS A 7 -12.81 11.06 -7.20
CA LYS A 7 -12.93 10.56 -5.80
C LYS A 7 -11.65 10.77 -4.98
N THR A 8 -10.53 10.24 -5.47
CA THR A 8 -9.23 10.36 -4.79
C THR A 8 -8.73 11.80 -4.72
N THR A 9 -9.13 12.69 -5.64
CA THR A 9 -8.84 14.13 -5.56
C THR A 9 -9.61 14.79 -4.42
N VAL A 10 -10.88 14.41 -4.22
CA VAL A 10 -11.67 14.88 -3.07
C VAL A 10 -11.04 14.40 -1.76
N SER A 11 -10.64 13.13 -1.71
CA SER A 11 -9.97 12.53 -0.55
C SER A 11 -8.63 13.18 -0.22
N GLU A 12 -7.83 13.55 -1.23
CA GLU A 12 -6.64 14.38 -1.06
C GLU A 12 -7.00 15.77 -0.50
N GLY A 13 -8.04 16.42 -1.03
CA GLY A 13 -8.53 17.70 -0.51
C GLY A 13 -8.95 17.65 0.96
N ILE A 14 -9.60 16.56 1.38
CA ILE A 14 -9.95 16.30 2.77
C ILE A 14 -8.70 16.11 3.62
N ALA A 15 -7.73 15.31 3.15
CA ALA A 15 -6.47 15.11 3.84
C ALA A 15 -5.73 16.43 4.06
N ARG A 16 -5.68 17.30 3.05
CA ARG A 16 -5.08 18.62 3.13
C ARG A 16 -5.80 19.54 4.11
N TYR A 17 -7.13 19.53 4.10
CA TYR A 17 -7.93 20.28 5.07
C TYR A 17 -7.62 19.84 6.52
N CYS A 18 -7.66 18.53 6.78
CA CYS A 18 -7.36 17.97 8.10
C CYS A 18 -5.95 18.35 8.55
N TYR A 19 -4.97 18.22 7.65
CA TYR A 19 -3.58 18.61 7.91
C TYR A 19 -3.42 20.07 8.32
N GLN A 20 -4.00 20.99 7.54
CA GLN A 20 -3.91 22.43 7.75
C GLN A 20 -4.64 22.89 9.01
N LYS A 21 -5.75 22.23 9.36
CA LYS A 21 -6.52 22.52 10.57
C LYS A 21 -6.02 21.78 11.81
N GLY A 22 -5.02 20.91 11.66
CA GLY A 22 -4.47 20.13 12.77
C GLY A 22 -5.42 19.04 13.28
N HIS A 23 -6.34 18.56 12.44
CA HIS A 23 -7.20 17.42 12.77
C HIS A 23 -6.49 16.11 12.42
N PRO A 24 -6.19 15.23 13.39
CA PRO A 24 -5.60 13.93 13.11
C PRO A 24 -6.52 13.08 12.24
N LEU A 25 -5.98 12.57 11.13
CA LEU A 25 -6.74 11.81 10.11
C LEU A 25 -6.14 10.41 9.92
N LEU A 26 -7.01 9.39 9.97
CA LEU A 26 -6.69 8.05 9.51
C LEU A 26 -7.26 7.85 8.10
N ILE A 27 -6.41 7.55 7.13
CA ILE A 27 -6.79 7.18 5.76
C ILE A 27 -6.63 5.67 5.61
N VAL A 28 -7.67 5.02 5.11
CA VAL A 28 -7.73 3.57 5.01
C VAL A 28 -8.15 3.14 3.61
N CYS A 29 -7.46 2.15 3.06
CA CYS A 29 -7.85 1.47 1.82
C CYS A 29 -7.97 -0.05 2.04
N GLY A 30 -8.69 -0.74 1.15
CA GLY A 30 -8.77 -2.21 1.16
C GLY A 30 -7.49 -2.91 0.70
N SER A 31 -6.62 -2.22 -0.03
CA SER A 31 -5.39 -2.77 -0.60
C SER A 31 -4.21 -1.81 -0.46
N ASN A 32 -2.98 -2.36 -0.46
CA ASN A 32 -1.75 -1.55 -0.48
C ASN A 32 -1.65 -0.70 -1.75
N PHE A 33 -2.11 -1.20 -2.90
CA PHE A 33 -2.13 -0.44 -4.15
C PHE A 33 -3.00 0.81 -4.04
N GLY A 34 -4.23 0.68 -3.51
CA GLY A 34 -5.09 1.84 -3.28
C GLY A 34 -4.45 2.85 -2.31
N LEU A 35 -3.71 2.33 -1.32
CA LEU A 35 -2.93 3.15 -0.39
C LEU A 35 -1.82 3.94 -1.09
N ASP A 36 -1.10 3.31 -2.01
CA ASP A 36 0.01 3.92 -2.76
C ASP A 36 -0.48 5.02 -3.68
N VAL A 37 -1.64 4.81 -4.31
CA VAL A 37 -2.29 5.82 -5.16
C VAL A 37 -2.61 7.09 -4.37
N ILE A 38 -3.27 6.96 -3.21
CA ILE A 38 -3.62 8.13 -2.40
C ILE A 38 -2.39 8.77 -1.74
N ALA A 39 -1.44 7.95 -1.26
CA ALA A 39 -0.18 8.42 -0.72
C ALA A 39 0.57 9.29 -1.74
N ARG A 40 0.76 8.79 -2.96
CA ARG A 40 1.42 9.52 -4.05
C ARG A 40 0.73 10.85 -4.38
N ARG A 41 -0.60 10.90 -4.37
CA ARG A 41 -1.35 12.15 -4.62
C ARG A 41 -1.13 13.18 -3.52
N ILE A 42 -1.12 12.74 -2.26
CA ILE A 42 -0.75 13.56 -1.12
C ILE A 42 0.70 14.07 -1.31
N THR A 43 1.64 13.19 -1.67
CA THR A 43 3.05 13.58 -1.93
C THR A 43 3.23 14.64 -2.97
N LEU A 44 2.44 14.65 -4.06
CA LEU A 44 2.64 15.58 -5.16
C LEU A 44 2.10 16.98 -4.88
N ARG A 45 1.15 17.12 -3.95
CA ARG A 45 0.42 18.38 -3.71
C ARG A 45 0.73 19.04 -2.38
N PHE A 46 1.17 18.28 -1.38
CA PHE A 46 1.67 18.81 -0.11
C PHE A 46 3.06 19.50 -0.15
N PRO A 47 4.00 19.27 -1.09
CA PRO A 47 5.35 19.88 -1.07
C PRO A 47 5.34 21.40 -1.20
N ASN A 48 4.28 21.98 -1.75
CA ASN A 48 4.12 23.43 -1.87
C ASN A 48 3.62 24.08 -0.56
N SER A 49 3.37 23.29 0.50
CA SER A 49 3.09 23.82 1.84
C SER A 49 4.31 23.62 2.73
N GLN A 50 4.82 24.70 3.31
CA GLN A 50 5.74 24.60 4.46
C GLN A 50 5.03 23.83 5.59
N PRO A 51 5.70 22.87 6.26
CA PRO A 51 7.14 22.55 6.22
C PRO A 51 7.50 21.33 5.32
N PRO A 52 8.79 21.04 5.05
CA PRO A 52 9.24 19.95 4.17
C PRO A 52 8.64 18.58 4.50
N LEU A 53 8.57 17.68 3.51
CA LEU A 53 8.03 16.31 3.65
C LEU A 53 8.59 15.55 4.85
N GLU A 54 9.87 15.74 5.17
CA GLU A 54 10.50 15.19 6.37
C GLU A 54 9.75 15.56 7.66
N THR A 55 9.27 16.80 7.76
CA THR A 55 8.56 17.30 8.94
C THR A 55 7.04 17.17 8.85
N SER A 56 6.54 16.49 7.81
CA SER A 56 5.11 16.44 7.52
C SER A 56 4.31 15.62 8.54
N ARG A 57 4.91 14.76 9.36
CA ARG A 57 4.17 13.89 10.32
C ARG A 57 3.04 13.10 9.63
N ILE A 58 3.27 12.72 8.36
CA ILE A 58 2.39 11.87 7.56
C ILE A 58 3.10 10.52 7.43
N TYR A 59 2.42 9.43 7.78
CA TYR A 59 3.01 8.10 7.78
C TYR A 59 2.15 7.09 7.04
N ARG A 60 2.78 6.28 6.20
CA ARG A 60 2.23 5.06 5.60
C ARG A 60 2.70 3.87 6.42
N LEU A 61 1.75 3.05 6.86
CA LEU A 61 2.00 1.78 7.53
C LEU A 61 1.66 0.64 6.57
N GLY A 62 2.67 -0.13 6.19
CA GLY A 62 2.52 -1.37 5.45
C GLY A 62 2.19 -2.55 6.37
N THR A 63 1.95 -3.72 5.76
CA THR A 63 1.88 -5.01 6.44
C THR A 63 3.20 -5.41 7.13
N ASP A 64 4.28 -4.72 6.78
CA ASP A 64 5.69 -4.94 7.19
C ASP A 64 5.93 -4.79 8.69
N PHE A 65 4.99 -4.20 9.42
CA PHE A 65 4.99 -4.33 10.87
C PHE A 65 4.63 -5.77 11.19
N HIS A 66 5.49 -6.77 11.04
CA HIS A 66 5.16 -8.12 11.47
C HIS A 66 4.97 -8.09 13.00
N GLU A 67 3.72 -8.13 13.49
CA GLU A 67 3.46 -8.55 14.87
C GLU A 67 3.78 -10.05 14.99
N THR A 68 4.00 -10.77 13.88
CA THR A 68 4.32 -12.21 13.88
C THR A 68 5.74 -12.55 14.35
N SER A 69 6.62 -11.57 14.60
CA SER A 69 7.77 -11.82 15.49
C SER A 69 7.36 -11.93 16.98
N GLU A 70 6.06 -11.78 17.30
CA GLU A 70 5.41 -12.31 18.51
C GLU A 70 5.11 -13.83 18.44
N MET A 71 5.46 -14.56 17.38
CA MET A 71 5.17 -16.00 17.25
C MET A 71 6.40 -16.83 16.88
N GLN A 72 7.36 -16.89 17.80
CA GLN A 72 8.19 -18.08 18.09
C GLN A 72 9.07 -17.69 19.27
N MET A 73 8.59 -17.92 20.49
CA MET A 73 9.35 -18.19 21.73
C MET A 73 8.30 -18.37 22.84
N ALA A 74 8.47 -19.42 23.63
CA ALA A 74 7.49 -19.95 24.57
C ALA A 74 7.07 -18.95 25.68
N PRO A 75 5.85 -19.07 26.23
CA PRO A 75 5.43 -18.31 27.40
C PRO A 75 6.22 -18.78 28.63
N GLY A 76 7.28 -18.04 28.98
CA GLY A 76 8.12 -18.41 30.11
C GLY A 76 9.38 -17.56 30.26
N ALA A 77 9.26 -16.23 30.22
CA ALA A 77 10.36 -15.35 30.66
C ALA A 77 9.83 -14.41 31.74
N LEU A 78 10.21 -14.76 32.97
CA LEU A 78 9.93 -14.10 34.22
C LEU A 78 10.34 -12.62 34.21
N ASN A 79 9.67 -11.82 35.05
CA ASN A 79 10.10 -10.50 35.48
C ASN A 79 11.60 -10.50 35.86
N GLN A 80 12.47 -10.03 34.97
CA GLN A 80 13.90 -9.83 35.23
C GLN A 80 14.33 -8.44 34.73
N SER A 81 13.65 -7.39 35.21
CA SER A 81 13.93 -6.00 34.83
C SER A 81 15.30 -5.46 35.28
N SER A 82 16.14 -6.27 35.93
CA SER A 82 17.44 -5.88 36.47
C SER A 82 18.64 -6.50 35.75
N LEU A 83 18.46 -7.47 34.84
CA LEU A 83 19.57 -8.01 34.06
C LEU A 83 19.92 -7.07 32.90
N GLY A 84 21.12 -6.49 32.94
CA GLY A 84 21.69 -5.69 31.86
C GLY A 84 21.75 -4.18 32.10
N SER A 85 21.39 -3.68 33.29
CA SER A 85 21.43 -2.23 33.56
C SER A 85 22.87 -1.68 33.60
N ALA A 86 23.81 -2.43 34.17
CA ALA A 86 25.22 -2.04 34.20
C ALA A 86 25.84 -2.03 32.79
N GLU A 87 25.53 -3.03 31.97
CA GLU A 87 25.93 -3.10 30.56
C GLU A 87 25.31 -1.97 29.74
N PHE A 88 24.05 -1.62 30.01
CA PHE A 88 23.37 -0.48 29.39
C PHE A 88 24.08 0.83 29.74
N ASP A 89 24.31 1.11 31.03
CA ASP A 89 24.97 2.33 31.49
C ASP A 89 26.38 2.47 30.89
N ALA A 90 27.14 1.37 30.85
CA ALA A 90 28.47 1.34 30.25
C ALA A 90 28.43 1.58 28.73
N ALA A 91 27.48 0.98 28.01
CA ALA A 91 27.30 1.20 26.58
C ALA A 91 26.83 2.63 26.26
N HIS A 92 25.94 3.17 27.10
CA HIS A 92 25.38 4.51 26.97
C HIS A 92 26.46 5.58 27.16
N MET A 93 27.25 5.48 28.24
CA MET A 93 28.35 6.39 28.51
C MET A 93 29.40 6.38 27.38
N GLU A 94 29.70 5.21 26.82
CA GLU A 94 30.63 5.14 25.69
C GLU A 94 30.03 5.77 24.42
N LEU A 95 28.73 5.60 24.15
CA LEU A 95 28.07 6.27 23.02
C LEU A 95 28.09 7.80 23.17
N LEU A 96 27.88 8.31 24.38
CA LEU A 96 27.96 9.74 24.66
C LEU A 96 29.37 10.30 24.48
N GLN A 97 30.41 9.51 24.76
CA GLN A 97 31.81 9.92 24.63
C GLN A 97 32.36 9.79 23.21
N LEU A 98 32.10 8.65 22.54
CA LEU A 98 32.69 8.31 21.24
C LEU A 98 31.78 8.62 20.05
N GLY A 99 30.51 8.96 20.30
CA GLY A 99 29.49 9.09 19.26
C GLY A 99 29.08 7.75 18.65
N ILE A 100 28.26 7.81 17.59
CA ILE A 100 27.83 6.61 16.86
C ILE A 100 28.89 6.22 15.84
N GLN A 101 29.42 5.01 15.99
CA GLN A 101 30.33 4.43 14.99
C GLN A 101 29.60 4.15 13.67
N PRO A 102 30.21 4.43 12.50
CA PRO A 102 29.60 4.19 11.19
C PRO A 102 29.10 2.75 10.99
N GLU A 103 29.82 1.77 11.56
CA GLU A 103 29.47 0.35 11.51
C GLU A 103 28.15 0.06 12.25
N LEU A 104 27.97 0.62 13.44
CA LEU A 104 26.74 0.50 14.22
C LEU A 104 25.55 1.10 13.44
N LEU A 105 25.75 2.28 12.85
CA LEU A 105 24.73 2.92 12.04
C LEU A 105 24.37 2.06 10.82
N LYS A 106 25.36 1.43 10.17
CA LYS A 106 25.13 0.53 9.04
C LYS A 106 24.30 -0.70 9.43
N VAL A 107 24.61 -1.33 10.56
CA VAL A 107 23.84 -2.49 11.08
C VAL A 107 22.39 -2.11 11.36
N ILE A 108 22.15 -0.93 11.94
CA ILE A 108 20.80 -0.43 12.24
C ILE A 108 20.02 -0.14 10.97
N LYS A 109 20.66 0.51 9.99
CA LYS A 109 20.02 0.73 8.69
C LYS A 109 19.61 -0.59 8.07
N GLN A 110 20.50 -1.59 8.06
CA GLN A 110 20.20 -2.89 7.48
C GLN A 110 19.04 -3.57 8.21
N SER A 111 19.07 -3.65 9.54
CA SER A 111 18.01 -4.33 10.30
C SER A 111 16.64 -3.68 10.08
N VAL A 112 16.56 -2.35 10.03
CA VAL A 112 15.30 -1.65 9.79
C VAL A 112 14.91 -1.67 8.32
N GLN A 113 15.86 -1.63 7.38
CA GLN A 113 15.58 -1.79 5.94
C GLN A 113 15.06 -3.19 5.63
N ASP A 114 15.55 -4.23 6.30
CA ASP A 114 15.04 -5.58 6.17
C ASP A 114 13.60 -5.69 6.73
N MET A 115 13.27 -4.89 7.75
CA MET A 115 11.93 -4.80 8.34
C MET A 115 10.94 -3.91 7.57
N VAL A 116 11.38 -3.15 6.56
CA VAL A 116 10.54 -2.17 5.84
C VAL A 116 10.48 -2.55 4.37
N SER A 117 9.28 -2.72 3.81
CA SER A 117 9.19 -2.94 2.36
C SER A 117 9.77 -1.72 1.63
N ALA A 118 10.78 -1.98 0.79
CA ALA A 118 11.36 -0.96 -0.05
C ALA A 118 10.25 -0.33 -0.89
N SER A 119 10.13 1.02 -0.89
CA SER A 119 9.47 1.88 -1.90
C SER A 119 8.37 2.87 -1.47
N SER A 120 8.34 3.42 -0.24
CA SER A 120 7.50 4.62 -0.03
C SER A 120 8.14 5.69 0.84
N ASP A 121 8.18 6.92 0.32
CA ASP A 121 8.66 8.15 0.99
C ASP A 121 7.93 8.42 2.34
N PHE A 122 6.81 7.75 2.60
CA PHE A 122 5.98 7.90 3.81
C PHE A 122 6.14 6.77 4.82
N SER A 123 6.99 5.77 4.56
CA SER A 123 7.15 4.67 5.53
C SER A 123 7.61 5.20 6.89
N LEU A 124 6.88 4.83 7.95
CA LEU A 124 7.28 5.17 9.32
C LEU A 124 8.69 4.66 9.64
N GLY A 125 9.03 3.44 9.21
CA GLY A 125 10.36 2.88 9.43
C GLY A 125 11.45 3.69 8.72
N SER A 126 11.22 4.07 7.46
CA SER A 126 12.15 4.96 6.72
C SER A 126 12.31 6.32 7.39
N ARG A 127 11.23 6.86 7.98
CA ARG A 127 11.31 8.09 8.77
C ARG A 127 12.19 7.92 10.01
N ILE A 128 11.98 6.85 10.77
CA ILE A 128 12.76 6.56 11.98
C ILE A 128 14.24 6.44 11.62
N ILE A 129 14.58 5.71 10.55
CA ILE A 129 15.96 5.60 10.04
C ILE A 129 16.55 6.98 9.74
N SER A 130 15.85 7.82 8.98
CA SER A 130 16.33 9.17 8.63
C SER A 130 16.60 10.03 9.88
N ARG A 131 15.79 9.87 10.93
CA ARG A 131 16.00 10.56 12.21
C ARG A 131 17.14 10.01 13.02
N MET A 132 17.32 8.69 13.04
CA MET A 132 18.49 8.03 13.61
C MET A 132 19.79 8.48 12.92
N GLU A 133 19.81 8.57 11.59
CA GLU A 133 20.96 9.08 10.82
C GLU A 133 21.28 10.53 11.19
N ARG A 134 20.26 11.37 11.27
CA ARG A 134 20.44 12.77 11.67
C ARG A 134 20.94 12.88 13.11
N ALA A 135 20.47 12.02 14.01
CA ALA A 135 20.93 11.97 15.40
C ALA A 135 22.40 11.53 15.48
N ALA A 136 22.79 10.55 14.67
CA ALA A 136 24.17 10.11 14.51
C ALA A 136 25.10 11.25 14.07
N GLN A 137 24.64 12.05 13.10
CA GLN A 137 25.41 13.16 12.54
C GLN A 137 25.53 14.35 13.50
N LEU A 138 24.45 14.69 14.21
CA LEU A 138 24.42 15.86 15.08
C LEU A 138 25.04 15.56 16.46
N GLY A 139 24.91 14.33 16.98
CA GLY A 139 25.42 13.96 18.29
C GLY A 139 24.90 14.91 19.38
N SER A 140 25.82 15.57 20.09
CA SER A 140 25.50 16.57 21.12
C SER A 140 24.86 17.86 20.58
N ASN A 141 24.95 18.12 19.27
CA ASN A 141 24.32 19.27 18.61
C ASN A 141 22.86 18.99 18.19
N TRP A 142 22.28 17.86 18.59
CA TRP A 142 20.86 17.59 18.36
C TRP A 142 20.01 18.70 19.02
N PRO A 143 19.02 19.28 18.31
CA PRO A 143 18.14 20.29 18.90
C PRO A 143 17.46 19.75 20.16
N GLN A 144 17.45 20.52 21.25
CA GLN A 144 16.78 20.16 22.51
C GLN A 144 15.92 21.31 23.02
N THR A 145 15.45 22.16 22.10
CA THR A 145 14.71 23.39 22.42
C THR A 145 13.31 23.09 22.94
N THR A 146 12.73 21.96 22.53
CA THR A 146 11.40 21.51 22.96
C THR A 146 11.49 20.24 23.81
N ASN A 147 10.41 19.92 24.55
CA ASN A 147 10.31 18.62 25.24
C ASN A 147 10.28 17.47 24.23
N GLU A 148 9.54 17.63 23.13
CA GLU A 148 9.43 16.62 22.05
C GLU A 148 10.81 16.25 21.48
N GLU A 149 11.65 17.24 21.19
CA GLU A 149 13.00 17.00 20.68
C GLU A 149 13.91 16.27 21.68
N ARG A 150 13.74 16.55 22.98
CA ARG A 150 14.47 15.87 24.06
C ARG A 150 14.01 14.43 24.20
N ASP A 151 12.70 14.19 24.22
CA ASP A 151 12.11 12.86 24.30
C ASP A 151 12.54 12.00 23.10
N GLU A 152 12.49 12.57 21.89
CA GLU A 152 12.95 11.89 20.66
C GLU A 152 14.43 11.49 20.76
N MET A 153 15.28 12.41 21.22
CA MET A 153 16.70 12.14 21.39
C MET A 153 16.96 11.00 22.39
N THR A 154 16.25 11.00 23.52
CA THR A 154 16.35 9.95 24.54
C THR A 154 15.94 8.59 23.96
N LEU A 155 14.82 8.53 23.24
CA LEU A 155 14.34 7.28 22.64
C LEU A 155 15.30 6.74 21.59
N ILE A 156 15.82 7.61 20.73
CA ILE A 156 16.82 7.24 19.72
C ILE A 156 18.09 6.72 20.40
N TRP A 157 18.57 7.39 21.46
CA TRP A 157 19.75 6.94 22.20
C TRP A 157 19.55 5.63 22.95
N ASN A 158 18.37 5.40 23.52
CA ASN A 158 18.04 4.13 24.15
C ASN A 158 18.12 2.98 23.13
N TYR A 159 17.56 3.18 21.93
CA TYR A 159 17.64 2.18 20.87
C TYR A 159 19.09 1.90 20.45
N PHE A 160 19.89 2.94 20.21
CA PHE A 160 21.32 2.78 19.89
C PHE A 160 22.09 2.06 20.99
N THR A 161 21.77 2.34 22.25
CA THR A 161 22.42 1.74 23.42
C THR A 161 22.13 0.24 23.48
N TRP A 162 20.85 -0.16 23.37
CA TRP A 162 20.48 -1.58 23.37
C TRP A 162 21.05 -2.34 22.18
N GLN A 163 21.12 -1.72 21.00
CA GLN A 163 21.77 -2.34 19.83
C GLN A 163 23.26 -2.57 20.09
N LYS A 164 23.94 -1.63 20.73
CA LYS A 164 25.35 -1.74 21.08
C LYS A 164 25.61 -2.82 22.13
N CYS A 165 24.75 -2.94 23.15
CA CYS A 165 24.81 -4.04 24.11
C CYS A 165 24.75 -5.40 23.41
N LEU A 166 23.83 -5.56 22.45
CA LEU A 166 23.69 -6.80 21.68
C LEU A 166 24.94 -7.12 20.85
N LEU A 167 25.55 -6.11 20.23
CA LEU A 167 26.77 -6.28 19.43
C LEU A 167 28.01 -6.60 20.27
N ARG A 168 28.13 -6.05 21.49
CA ARG A 168 29.26 -6.34 22.40
C ARG A 168 29.32 -7.78 22.85
N GLU A 169 28.18 -8.47 22.91
CA GLU A 169 28.11 -9.90 23.19
C GLU A 169 28.47 -10.77 21.94
N GLY A 170 28.97 -10.16 20.85
CA GLY A 170 29.54 -10.87 19.70
C GLY A 170 28.54 -11.34 18.64
N ILE A 171 27.35 -10.72 18.55
CA ILE A 171 26.26 -11.21 17.70
C ILE A 171 25.74 -10.10 16.77
N ALA A 172 25.98 -10.26 15.46
CA ALA A 172 25.34 -9.48 14.41
C ALA A 172 24.04 -10.19 13.97
N PHE A 173 22.90 -9.50 14.01
CA PHE A 173 21.67 -10.03 13.43
C PHE A 173 21.83 -10.15 11.91
N ALA A 174 21.87 -11.38 11.41
CA ALA A 174 21.42 -11.72 10.07
C ALA A 174 20.23 -12.67 10.27
N GLU A 175 19.05 -12.33 9.74
CA GLU A 175 17.94 -13.27 9.73
C GLU A 175 18.31 -14.54 8.93
N PRO A 176 17.78 -15.72 9.28
CA PRO A 176 17.97 -16.91 8.47
C PRO A 176 17.19 -16.76 7.17
N VAL A 177 17.92 -16.78 6.05
CA VAL A 177 17.32 -16.96 4.74
C VAL A 177 16.79 -18.39 4.65
N SER A 178 15.48 -18.50 4.43
CA SER A 178 14.74 -19.63 3.88
C SER A 178 14.22 -20.74 4.81
N ALA A 179 12.97 -21.10 4.51
CA ALA A 179 12.22 -22.22 5.06
C ALA A 179 12.75 -23.56 4.53
N SER A 180 13.84 -24.06 5.08
CA SER A 180 14.18 -25.49 5.06
C SER A 180 15.41 -25.77 5.91
N GLY A 181 15.22 -26.41 7.07
CA GLY A 181 16.26 -27.16 7.76
C GLY A 181 17.28 -26.35 8.55
N GLU A 182 17.43 -26.76 9.81
CA GLU A 182 18.56 -26.55 10.74
C GLU A 182 19.77 -25.78 10.19
N ALA A 183 19.96 -24.55 10.69
CA ALA A 183 21.26 -23.89 10.67
C ALA A 183 21.43 -23.07 11.96
N ASP A 184 22.44 -23.45 12.76
CA ASP A 184 22.88 -22.72 13.96
C ASP A 184 23.51 -21.37 13.60
N PRO A 185 23.37 -20.33 14.46
CA PRO A 185 23.99 -19.04 14.23
C PRO A 185 25.53 -19.11 14.32
N ILE A 186 26.20 -18.52 13.33
CA ILE A 186 27.67 -18.36 13.31
C ILE A 186 28.06 -17.28 14.34
N ARG A 187 28.69 -17.68 15.45
CA ARG A 187 29.31 -16.76 16.44
C ARG A 187 30.70 -16.32 15.96
N ALA A 188 30.93 -15.01 15.90
CA ALA A 188 32.27 -14.46 15.79
C ALA A 188 32.90 -14.39 17.19
N GLY A 189 33.98 -15.13 17.42
CA GLY A 189 34.64 -15.21 18.71
C GLY A 189 35.23 -13.87 19.16
N ALA A 190 34.79 -13.38 20.32
CA ALA A 190 35.52 -12.43 21.13
C ALA A 190 35.40 -12.88 22.59
N GLY A 191 36.56 -13.07 23.23
CA GLY A 191 36.68 -13.77 24.50
C GLY A 191 36.14 -12.99 25.70
N THR A 192 35.31 -13.67 26.49
CA THR A 192 35.14 -13.45 27.94
C THR A 192 34.71 -14.77 28.56
N ASP A 193 35.35 -15.18 29.67
CA ASP A 193 35.00 -16.35 30.50
C ASP A 193 33.62 -16.17 31.17
N ARG A 194 32.53 -16.25 30.41
CA ARG A 194 31.16 -16.31 30.93
C ARG A 194 30.58 -17.69 30.62
N SER A 195 29.98 -18.34 31.63
CA SER A 195 29.39 -19.66 31.48
C SER A 195 28.23 -19.61 30.46
N GLU A 196 28.06 -20.65 29.63
CA GLU A 196 27.01 -20.68 28.60
C GLU A 196 25.59 -20.56 29.19
N GLU A 197 25.41 -20.94 30.46
CA GLU A 197 24.13 -20.84 31.19
C GLU A 197 23.76 -19.38 31.54
N ASP A 198 24.74 -18.49 31.73
CA ASP A 198 24.50 -17.08 32.08
C ASP A 198 24.23 -16.18 30.86
N VAL A 199 24.73 -16.57 29.67
CA VAL A 199 24.68 -15.75 28.44
C VAL A 199 23.29 -15.78 27.79
N GLN A 200 22.58 -16.91 27.84
CA GLN A 200 21.24 -17.05 27.24
C GLN A 200 20.17 -16.12 27.86
N PRO A 201 20.01 -16.03 29.20
CA PRO A 201 19.02 -15.14 29.80
C PRO A 201 19.36 -13.65 29.61
N LEU A 202 20.63 -13.28 29.66
CA LEU A 202 21.08 -11.90 29.41
C LEU A 202 20.82 -11.48 27.95
N HIS A 203 21.10 -12.37 26.99
CA HIS A 203 20.80 -12.17 25.57
C HIS A 203 19.29 -11.97 25.34
N ALA A 204 18.45 -12.82 25.93
CA ALA A 204 17.00 -12.69 25.82
C ALA A 204 16.49 -11.34 26.39
N SER A 205 17.09 -10.89 27.50
CA SER A 205 16.80 -9.56 28.08
C SER A 205 17.14 -8.43 27.10
N PHE A 206 18.34 -8.41 26.51
CA PHE A 206 18.74 -7.37 25.54
C PHE A 206 17.84 -7.34 24.31
N VAL A 207 17.50 -8.51 23.74
CA VAL A 207 16.57 -8.59 22.61
C VAL A 207 15.19 -8.03 22.99
N GLN A 208 14.69 -8.36 24.19
CA GLN A 208 13.41 -7.83 24.67
C GLN A 208 13.46 -6.31 24.84
N GLN A 209 14.54 -5.77 25.42
CA GLN A 209 14.69 -4.33 25.64
C GLN A 209 14.85 -3.55 24.33
N LEU A 210 15.61 -4.09 23.37
CA LEU A 210 15.72 -3.52 22.02
C LEU A 210 14.35 -3.44 21.32
N ARG A 211 13.54 -4.51 21.42
CA ARG A 211 12.16 -4.53 20.88
C ARG A 211 11.28 -3.48 21.54
N ARG A 212 11.39 -3.30 22.87
CA ARG A 212 10.68 -2.25 23.60
C ARG A 212 11.11 -0.86 23.13
N ALA A 213 12.42 -0.59 23.06
CA ALA A 213 12.94 0.69 22.57
C ALA A 213 12.48 1.00 21.13
N TRP A 214 12.38 -0.01 20.26
CA TRP A 214 11.80 0.14 18.93
C TRP A 214 10.30 0.47 18.97
N THR A 215 9.55 -0.20 19.84
CA THR A 215 8.11 0.05 20.03
C THR A 215 7.89 1.47 20.59
N ASP A 216 8.68 1.90 21.55
CA ASP A 216 8.60 3.24 22.14
C ASP A 216 8.87 4.34 21.10
N LEU A 217 9.84 4.12 20.20
CA LEU A 217 10.07 5.00 19.05
C LEU A 217 8.85 5.05 18.14
N GLN A 218 8.28 3.91 17.78
CA GLN A 218 7.08 3.86 16.94
C GLN A 218 5.91 4.61 17.60
N GLU A 219 5.65 4.34 18.88
CA GLU A 219 4.60 5.01 19.64
C GLU A 219 4.82 6.53 19.72
N PHE A 220 6.06 6.97 19.89
CA PHE A 220 6.42 8.39 19.86
C PHE A 220 6.03 9.04 18.53
N TYR A 221 6.46 8.49 17.39
CA TYR A 221 6.12 9.08 16.09
C TYR A 221 4.62 8.97 15.77
N LEU A 222 3.99 7.84 16.11
CA LEU A 222 2.56 7.64 15.90
C LEU A 222 1.71 8.60 16.75
N GLY A 223 2.13 8.88 17.98
CA GLY A 223 1.48 9.84 18.87
C GLY A 223 1.57 11.29 18.37
N HIS A 224 2.63 11.61 17.62
CA HIS A 224 2.82 12.93 17.00
C HIS A 224 2.34 12.99 15.55
N ALA A 225 1.79 11.91 14.99
CA ALA A 225 1.32 11.85 13.62
C ALA A 225 0.11 12.79 13.38
N LYS A 226 0.09 13.43 12.22
CA LYS A 226 -1.08 14.19 11.74
C LYS A 226 -1.96 13.37 10.80
N ILE A 227 -1.33 12.57 9.95
CA ILE A 227 -2.04 11.69 9.02
C ILE A 227 -1.37 10.32 9.05
N ILE A 228 -2.19 9.28 9.18
CA ILE A 228 -1.74 7.90 9.00
C ILE A 228 -2.50 7.30 7.82
N LEU A 229 -1.77 6.61 6.95
CA LEU A 229 -2.31 5.79 5.88
C LEU A 229 -2.02 4.33 6.19
N CYS A 230 -3.03 3.47 6.19
CA CYS A 230 -2.83 2.03 6.38
C CYS A 230 -3.97 1.20 5.75
N THR A 231 -3.75 -0.09 5.52
CA THR A 231 -4.85 -0.97 5.09
C THR A 231 -5.89 -1.12 6.20
N ALA A 232 -7.13 -1.45 5.85
CA ALA A 232 -8.19 -1.66 6.83
C ALA A 232 -7.85 -2.77 7.84
N SER A 233 -7.17 -3.81 7.40
CA SER A 233 -6.62 -4.86 8.28
C SER A 233 -5.56 -4.34 9.25
N THR A 234 -4.78 -3.33 8.85
CA THR A 234 -3.74 -2.72 9.69
C THR A 234 -4.33 -1.74 10.70
N ALA A 235 -5.47 -1.11 10.39
CA ALA A 235 -6.10 -0.10 11.23
C ALA A 235 -6.48 -0.58 12.64
N SER A 236 -6.71 -1.89 12.81
CA SER A 236 -7.07 -2.51 14.09
C SER A 236 -5.88 -3.09 14.88
N ARG A 237 -4.64 -2.88 14.45
CA ARG A 237 -3.42 -3.45 15.07
C ARG A 237 -2.93 -2.68 16.28
N LYS A 238 -2.29 -3.36 17.25
CA LYS A 238 -1.95 -2.73 18.55
C LYS A 238 -0.95 -1.59 18.39
N SER A 239 -0.06 -1.65 17.40
CA SER A 239 0.90 -0.59 17.06
C SER A 239 0.24 0.78 16.90
N LEU A 240 -1.00 0.84 16.39
CA LEU A 240 -1.74 2.09 16.20
C LEU A 240 -2.42 2.64 17.46
N ARG A 241 -2.24 2.05 18.64
CA ARG A 241 -2.87 2.51 19.90
C ARG A 241 -2.50 3.95 20.27
N GLY A 242 -1.28 4.37 19.94
CA GLY A 242 -0.80 5.74 20.19
C GLY A 242 -1.48 6.81 19.33
N PHE A 243 -2.08 6.43 18.20
CA PHE A 243 -2.73 7.37 17.31
C PHE A 243 -4.22 7.55 17.66
N ARG A 244 -4.66 8.82 17.76
CA ARG A 244 -6.04 9.20 18.10
C ARG A 244 -6.64 10.05 16.97
N PRO A 245 -7.12 9.43 15.88
CA PRO A 245 -7.74 10.14 14.77
C PRO A 245 -9.07 10.77 15.19
N GLU A 246 -9.28 12.03 14.81
CA GLU A 246 -10.59 12.68 14.87
C GLU A 246 -11.42 12.38 13.61
N PHE A 247 -10.75 12.07 12.51
CA PHE A 247 -11.36 11.78 11.22
C PHE A 247 -10.87 10.42 10.71
N VAL A 248 -11.78 9.64 10.12
CA VAL A 248 -11.44 8.45 9.34
C VAL A 248 -11.96 8.63 7.93
N LEU A 249 -11.09 8.39 6.95
CA LEU A 249 -11.42 8.37 5.52
C LEU A 249 -11.16 6.97 4.99
N VAL A 250 -12.21 6.29 4.52
CA VAL A 250 -12.12 4.98 3.87
C VAL A 250 -12.28 5.16 2.36
N GLU A 251 -11.21 4.93 1.61
CA GLU A 251 -11.21 4.91 0.13
C GLU A 251 -11.63 3.52 -0.39
N GLU A 252 -12.30 3.53 -1.55
CA GLU A 252 -12.87 2.33 -2.19
C GLU A 252 -13.76 1.51 -1.22
N ALA A 253 -14.51 2.22 -0.37
CA ALA A 253 -15.32 1.64 0.69
C ALA A 253 -16.42 0.70 0.18
N SER A 254 -16.84 0.83 -1.09
CA SER A 254 -17.83 -0.06 -1.70
C SER A 254 -17.29 -1.46 -2.00
N GLN A 255 -15.97 -1.60 -2.19
CA GLN A 255 -15.29 -2.88 -2.44
C GLN A 255 -14.85 -3.58 -1.15
N MET A 256 -15.05 -2.94 0.00
CA MET A 256 -14.57 -3.44 1.28
C MET A 256 -15.72 -4.14 2.02
N PRO A 257 -15.54 -5.38 2.49
CA PRO A 257 -16.53 -6.01 3.36
C PRO A 257 -16.77 -5.13 4.58
N GLU A 258 -18.01 -5.10 5.05
CA GLU A 258 -18.37 -4.30 6.23
C GLU A 258 -17.51 -4.61 7.45
N SER A 259 -17.29 -5.91 7.71
CA SER A 259 -16.43 -6.42 8.79
C SER A 259 -15.02 -5.79 8.74
N THR A 260 -14.46 -5.71 7.54
CA THR A 260 -13.14 -5.15 7.29
C THR A 260 -13.13 -3.63 7.47
N CYS A 261 -14.16 -2.93 7.00
CA CYS A 261 -14.30 -1.48 7.16
C CYS A 261 -14.38 -1.06 8.64
N LEU A 262 -15.07 -1.85 9.46
CA LEU A 262 -15.22 -1.59 10.89
C LEU A 262 -13.88 -1.62 11.66
N ASN A 263 -12.85 -2.31 11.16
CA ASN A 263 -11.51 -2.27 11.77
C ASN A 263 -10.95 -0.85 11.88
N ALA A 264 -11.29 0.02 10.92
CA ALA A 264 -10.85 1.42 10.89
C ALA A 264 -11.69 2.36 11.76
N ILE A 265 -12.85 1.91 12.25
CA ILE A 265 -13.83 2.76 12.94
C ILE A 265 -13.93 2.36 14.41
N SER A 266 -14.16 1.09 14.70
CA SER A 266 -14.55 0.59 16.03
C SER A 266 -13.55 0.94 17.12
N ARG A 267 -12.25 0.87 16.82
CA ARG A 267 -11.18 1.20 17.77
C ARG A 267 -11.17 2.67 18.18
N TYR A 268 -11.50 3.56 17.26
CA TYR A 268 -11.32 4.99 17.43
C TYR A 268 -12.63 5.70 17.76
N ILE A 269 -13.74 4.97 17.85
CA ILE A 269 -15.10 5.51 17.93
C ILE A 269 -15.30 6.55 19.04
N SER A 270 -14.59 6.42 20.17
CA SER A 270 -14.66 7.39 21.28
C SER A 270 -14.02 8.74 20.97
N ASN A 271 -13.14 8.83 19.96
CA ASN A 271 -12.42 10.03 19.56
C ASN A 271 -12.88 10.58 18.21
N LEU A 272 -13.63 9.80 17.42
CA LEU A 272 -14.04 10.19 16.08
C LEU A 272 -15.10 11.29 16.10
N LYS A 273 -14.83 12.35 15.35
CA LYS A 273 -15.78 13.42 15.02
C LYS A 273 -16.47 13.17 13.68
N LYS A 274 -15.78 12.51 12.74
CA LYS A 274 -16.34 12.22 11.40
C LYS A 274 -15.76 10.95 10.79
N VAL A 275 -16.65 10.14 10.20
CA VAL A 275 -16.29 9.03 9.31
C VAL A 275 -16.68 9.44 7.89
N ILE A 276 -15.76 9.26 6.96
CA ILE A 276 -15.92 9.61 5.56
C ILE A 276 -15.70 8.33 4.76
N LEU A 277 -16.73 7.92 4.03
CA LEU A 277 -16.68 6.74 3.17
C LEU A 277 -16.72 7.21 1.72
N SER A 278 -15.70 6.87 0.94
CA SER A 278 -15.56 7.19 -0.47
C SER A 278 -15.62 5.90 -1.27
N GLY A 279 -16.55 5.78 -2.22
CA GLY A 279 -16.76 4.55 -2.97
C GLY A 279 -17.80 4.69 -4.08
N ASP A 280 -18.08 3.57 -4.71
CA ASP A 280 -19.02 3.45 -5.82
C ASP A 280 -19.72 2.09 -5.80
N ILE A 281 -21.02 2.07 -5.49
CA ILE A 281 -21.81 0.83 -5.39
C ILE A 281 -22.15 0.21 -6.74
N ALA A 282 -22.01 0.95 -7.83
CA ALA A 282 -22.21 0.43 -9.19
C ALA A 282 -20.97 -0.28 -9.74
N GLN A 283 -19.83 -0.20 -9.05
CA GLN A 283 -18.61 -0.95 -9.37
C GLN A 283 -18.55 -2.29 -8.61
N LEU A 284 -17.39 -2.96 -8.68
CA LEU A 284 -17.21 -4.27 -8.07
C LEU A 284 -17.56 -4.24 -6.56
N PRO A 285 -18.38 -5.21 -6.09
CA PRO A 285 -18.65 -5.39 -4.67
C PRO A 285 -17.45 -6.05 -3.97
N PRO A 286 -17.49 -6.23 -2.64
CA PRO A 286 -16.49 -7.00 -1.94
C PRO A 286 -16.29 -8.41 -2.48
N THR A 287 -15.03 -8.82 -2.60
CA THR A 287 -14.63 -10.16 -3.04
C THR A 287 -14.74 -11.15 -1.88
N VAL A 288 -15.66 -12.11 -1.99
CA VAL A 288 -15.84 -13.19 -1.01
C VAL A 288 -15.33 -14.51 -1.59
N THR A 289 -14.36 -15.14 -0.91
CA THR A 289 -13.67 -16.35 -1.39
C THR A 289 -14.40 -17.67 -1.05
N SER A 290 -15.47 -17.61 -0.25
CA SER A 290 -16.27 -18.80 0.08
C SER A 290 -16.84 -19.45 -1.18
N LEU A 291 -16.63 -20.76 -1.30
CA LEU A 291 -17.21 -21.58 -2.37
C LEU A 291 -18.72 -21.79 -2.21
N HIS A 292 -19.23 -21.64 -0.98
CA HIS A 292 -20.65 -21.84 -0.66
C HIS A 292 -21.36 -20.49 -0.55
N MET A 293 -22.43 -20.32 -1.33
CA MET A 293 -23.26 -19.10 -1.37
C MET A 293 -24.35 -19.17 -0.29
N ASN A 294 -23.94 -19.24 0.98
CA ASN A 294 -24.87 -19.23 2.12
C ASN A 294 -25.17 -17.79 2.61
N GLU A 295 -25.85 -17.66 3.74
CA GLU A 295 -26.20 -16.37 4.34
C GLU A 295 -24.94 -15.54 4.66
N ALA A 296 -23.89 -16.16 5.18
CA ALA A 296 -22.62 -15.50 5.48
C ALA A 296 -21.93 -14.95 4.21
N TYR A 297 -22.00 -15.68 3.11
CA TYR A 297 -21.52 -15.18 1.81
C TYR A 297 -22.28 -13.92 1.38
N SER A 298 -23.61 -13.93 1.57
CA SER A 298 -24.46 -12.81 1.19
C SER A 298 -24.19 -11.58 2.05
N SER A 299 -23.95 -11.75 3.36
CA SER A 299 -23.60 -10.65 4.25
C SER A 299 -22.22 -10.06 3.97
N GLU A 300 -21.20 -10.88 3.69
CA GLU A 300 -19.84 -10.39 3.39
C GLU A 300 -19.74 -9.67 2.04
N LYS A 301 -20.72 -9.88 1.14
CA LYS A 301 -20.86 -9.12 -0.11
C LYS A 301 -21.43 -7.72 0.06
N VAL A 302 -21.94 -7.37 1.24
CA VAL A 302 -22.47 -6.03 1.49
C VAL A 302 -21.39 -5.20 2.18
N SER A 303 -21.01 -4.09 1.55
CA SER A 303 -20.10 -3.13 2.16
C SER A 303 -20.83 -2.23 3.15
N LEU A 304 -20.10 -1.71 4.14
CA LEU A 304 -20.63 -0.69 5.05
C LEU A 304 -21.15 0.53 4.26
N PHE A 305 -20.45 0.89 3.19
CA PHE A 305 -20.84 1.99 2.29
C PHE A 305 -22.21 1.74 1.66
N GLN A 306 -22.43 0.56 1.08
CA GLN A 306 -23.71 0.19 0.50
C GLN A 306 -24.82 0.19 1.55
N ARG A 307 -24.58 -0.39 2.73
CA ARG A 307 -25.57 -0.44 3.80
C ARG A 307 -25.97 0.96 4.28
N MET A 308 -25.02 1.88 4.41
CA MET A 308 -25.30 3.27 4.81
C MET A 308 -26.16 4.00 3.78
N LEU A 309 -25.87 3.85 2.48
CA LEU A 309 -26.69 4.44 1.41
C LEU A 309 -28.12 3.86 1.42
N GLN A 310 -28.25 2.53 1.54
CA GLN A 310 -29.56 1.87 1.63
C GLN A 310 -30.35 2.28 2.88
N SER A 311 -29.65 2.70 3.94
CA SER A 311 -30.27 3.21 5.18
C SER A 311 -30.67 4.69 5.09
N GLY A 312 -30.47 5.35 3.95
CA GLY A 312 -30.83 6.75 3.74
C GLY A 312 -29.86 7.76 4.36
N VAL A 313 -28.61 7.36 4.63
CA VAL A 313 -27.57 8.30 5.06
C VAL A 313 -27.32 9.31 3.93
N PRO A 314 -27.39 10.63 4.20
CA PRO A 314 -27.13 11.64 3.18
C PRO A 314 -25.73 11.51 2.60
N ASP A 315 -25.63 11.62 1.28
CA ASP A 315 -24.38 11.44 0.55
C ASP A 315 -24.12 12.57 -0.45
N VAL A 316 -22.88 12.61 -0.96
CA VAL A 316 -22.46 13.56 -1.98
C VAL A 316 -22.17 12.81 -3.27
N GLN A 317 -23.03 13.01 -4.27
CA GLN A 317 -22.87 12.42 -5.60
C GLN A 317 -21.92 13.27 -6.45
N LEU A 318 -20.81 12.66 -6.89
CA LEU A 318 -19.90 13.27 -7.85
C LEU A 318 -20.44 13.00 -9.26
N ALA A 319 -20.78 14.04 -10.02
CA ALA A 319 -21.47 13.86 -11.31
C ALA A 319 -20.60 14.12 -12.55
N VAL A 320 -19.46 14.80 -12.42
CA VAL A 320 -18.63 15.18 -13.58
C VAL A 320 -17.46 14.19 -13.74
N GLN A 321 -17.35 13.54 -14.89
CA GLN A 321 -16.26 12.63 -15.23
C GLN A 321 -15.16 13.32 -16.06
N TYR A 322 -13.90 13.02 -15.75
CA TYR A 322 -12.72 13.65 -16.34
C TYR A 322 -11.80 12.68 -17.10
N ARG A 323 -12.17 11.40 -17.21
CA ARG A 323 -11.29 10.32 -17.68
C ARG A 323 -11.67 9.79 -19.06
N MET A 324 -12.93 9.40 -19.23
CA MET A 324 -13.39 8.68 -20.41
C MET A 324 -13.70 9.66 -21.56
N HIS A 325 -13.49 9.18 -22.79
CA HIS A 325 -14.04 9.84 -23.99
C HIS A 325 -15.58 9.90 -23.88
N PRO A 326 -16.25 11.01 -24.29
CA PRO A 326 -17.71 11.15 -24.22
C PRO A 326 -18.49 9.94 -24.74
N HIS A 327 -18.19 9.46 -25.95
CA HIS A 327 -18.78 8.23 -26.52
C HIS A 327 -18.79 7.01 -25.58
N ILE A 328 -17.72 6.81 -24.80
CA ILE A 328 -17.64 5.70 -23.82
C ILE A 328 -18.42 6.06 -22.55
N ALA A 329 -18.23 7.28 -22.06
CA ALA A 329 -18.87 7.78 -20.84
C ALA A 329 -20.40 7.82 -20.96
N ASP A 330 -20.94 8.13 -22.13
CA ASP A 330 -22.37 8.24 -22.39
C ASP A 330 -23.05 6.87 -22.26
N PHE A 331 -22.43 5.80 -22.78
CA PHE A 331 -22.89 4.43 -22.55
C PHE A 331 -22.86 4.06 -21.06
N VAL A 332 -21.74 4.34 -20.38
CA VAL A 332 -21.59 4.04 -18.95
C VAL A 332 -22.63 4.81 -18.12
N SER A 333 -22.88 6.07 -18.45
CA SER A 333 -23.88 6.93 -17.80
C SER A 333 -25.29 6.39 -17.97
N ALA A 334 -25.65 5.99 -19.20
CA ALA A 334 -26.94 5.42 -19.54
C ALA A 334 -27.22 4.12 -18.77
N GLU A 335 -26.26 3.20 -18.79
CA GLU A 335 -26.44 1.84 -18.29
C GLU A 335 -26.38 1.77 -16.75
N TYR A 336 -25.48 2.51 -16.12
CA TYR A 336 -25.16 2.32 -14.70
C TYR A 336 -25.51 3.52 -13.80
N TYR A 337 -25.74 4.71 -14.37
CA TYR A 337 -25.87 5.94 -13.59
C TYR A 337 -27.09 6.79 -13.97
N GLU A 338 -28.11 6.20 -14.61
CA GLU A 338 -29.38 6.87 -14.93
C GLU A 338 -29.19 8.22 -15.65
N GLN A 339 -28.20 8.32 -16.55
CA GLN A 339 -27.85 9.54 -17.29
C GLN A 339 -27.38 10.71 -16.40
N LYS A 340 -26.98 10.46 -15.14
CA LYS A 340 -26.52 11.50 -14.20
C LYS A 340 -25.02 11.79 -14.29
N LEU A 341 -24.24 10.94 -14.98
CA LEU A 341 -22.81 11.15 -15.18
C LEU A 341 -22.59 12.06 -16.41
N VAL A 342 -21.94 13.21 -16.19
CA VAL A 342 -21.74 14.26 -17.18
C VAL A 342 -20.27 14.37 -17.56
N ASN A 343 -19.99 14.57 -18.84
CA ASN A 343 -18.63 14.77 -19.34
C ASN A 343 -18.05 16.12 -18.88
N ASN A 344 -16.75 16.17 -18.60
CA ASN A 344 -16.05 17.43 -18.36
C ASN A 344 -16.27 18.40 -19.54
N PRO A 345 -16.81 19.62 -19.31
CA PRO A 345 -17.08 20.57 -20.39
C PRO A 345 -15.82 21.04 -21.11
N SER A 346 -14.64 20.88 -20.48
CA SER A 346 -13.35 21.20 -21.10
C SER A 346 -12.74 20.04 -21.89
N TYR A 347 -13.48 18.95 -22.11
CA TYR A 347 -13.01 17.83 -22.93
C TYR A 347 -12.66 18.31 -24.34
N LYS A 348 -11.47 17.91 -24.82
CA LYS A 348 -11.03 18.14 -26.20
C LYS A 348 -10.75 16.79 -26.82
N GLN A 349 -11.33 16.55 -27.99
CA GLN A 349 -11.11 15.32 -28.73
C GLN A 349 -9.63 15.19 -29.10
N GLY A 350 -9.03 14.07 -28.72
CA GLY A 350 -7.62 13.79 -28.95
C GLY A 350 -7.38 13.14 -30.32
N LYS A 351 -6.14 13.25 -30.82
CA LYS A 351 -5.72 12.65 -32.10
C LYS A 351 -5.89 11.12 -32.17
N LEU A 352 -5.85 10.44 -31.02
CA LEU A 352 -6.04 8.98 -30.94
C LEU A 352 -7.47 8.56 -31.32
N SER A 353 -8.49 9.41 -31.11
CA SER A 353 -9.87 9.12 -31.51
C SER A 353 -10.02 9.00 -33.03
N ASP A 354 -9.27 9.81 -33.78
CA ASP A 354 -9.23 9.73 -35.25
C ASP A 354 -8.57 8.41 -35.69
N THR A 355 -7.54 7.96 -34.97
CA THR A 355 -6.86 6.68 -35.22
C THR A 355 -7.81 5.48 -35.11
N PHE A 356 -8.66 5.42 -34.07
CA PHE A 356 -9.66 4.35 -33.90
C PHE A 356 -10.68 4.33 -35.04
N SER A 357 -11.21 5.50 -35.37
CA SER A 357 -12.21 5.65 -36.43
C SER A 357 -11.61 5.24 -37.79
N ASN A 358 -10.38 5.68 -38.06
CA ASN A 358 -9.64 5.33 -39.28
C ASN A 358 -9.33 3.83 -39.37
N TYR A 359 -8.98 3.18 -38.25
CA TYR A 359 -8.75 1.73 -38.24
C TYR A 359 -9.97 0.97 -38.74
N MET A 360 -11.14 1.28 -38.17
CA MET A 360 -12.39 0.57 -38.47
C MET A 360 -12.80 0.78 -39.93
N VAL A 361 -12.65 2.00 -40.44
CA VAL A 361 -12.92 2.32 -41.85
C VAL A 361 -11.94 1.59 -42.79
N GLN A 362 -10.64 1.57 -42.48
CA GLN A 362 -9.63 0.95 -43.34
C GLN A 362 -9.70 -0.58 -43.32
N ARG A 363 -9.87 -1.19 -42.15
CA ARG A 363 -9.75 -2.63 -41.95
C ARG A 363 -11.07 -3.38 -42.13
N TYR A 364 -12.18 -2.76 -41.73
CA TYR A 364 -13.51 -3.38 -41.68
C TYR A 364 -14.56 -2.63 -42.50
N HIS A 365 -14.20 -1.53 -43.14
CA HIS A 365 -15.09 -0.70 -43.96
C HIS A 365 -16.36 -0.27 -43.22
N CYS A 366 -16.23 -0.01 -41.92
CA CYS A 366 -17.33 0.42 -41.06
C CYS A 366 -16.98 1.71 -40.31
N TYR A 367 -18.00 2.53 -40.06
CA TYR A 367 -17.86 3.71 -39.22
C TYR A 367 -17.97 3.29 -37.75
N ALA A 368 -17.01 3.74 -36.94
CA ALA A 368 -17.01 3.51 -35.51
C ALA A 368 -16.64 4.82 -34.78
N GLY A 369 -17.13 4.94 -33.54
CA GLY A 369 -16.70 5.99 -32.63
C GLY A 369 -15.39 5.63 -31.93
N ALA A 370 -15.20 6.15 -30.71
CA ALA A 370 -14.03 5.87 -29.89
C ALA A 370 -14.05 4.48 -29.20
N SER A 371 -15.05 3.65 -29.50
CA SER A 371 -15.18 2.28 -29.00
C SER A 371 -16.00 1.43 -29.95
N PHE A 372 -15.68 0.14 -30.04
CA PHE A 372 -16.40 -0.84 -30.86
C PHE A 372 -16.29 -2.24 -30.24
N PHE A 373 -17.22 -3.13 -30.61
CA PHE A 373 -17.22 -4.53 -30.23
C PHE A 373 -16.97 -5.39 -31.47
N VAL A 374 -16.00 -6.31 -31.40
CA VAL A 374 -15.68 -7.21 -32.51
C VAL A 374 -16.13 -8.62 -32.16
N SER A 375 -17.06 -9.14 -32.94
CA SER A 375 -17.43 -10.55 -32.88
C SER A 375 -16.45 -11.34 -33.74
N VAL A 376 -15.77 -12.31 -33.13
CA VAL A 376 -14.87 -13.23 -33.85
C VAL A 376 -15.62 -14.53 -34.11
N GLU A 377 -16.09 -14.70 -35.34
CA GLU A 377 -16.78 -15.91 -35.77
C GLU A 377 -15.82 -17.10 -35.86
N ASN A 378 -16.36 -18.32 -35.65
CA ASN A 378 -15.63 -19.58 -35.75
C ASN A 378 -14.41 -19.71 -34.81
N SER A 379 -14.38 -18.96 -33.69
CA SER A 379 -13.35 -19.14 -32.65
C SER A 379 -13.64 -20.34 -31.75
N THR A 380 -12.59 -20.93 -31.17
CA THR A 380 -12.74 -22.07 -30.26
C THR A 380 -12.11 -21.76 -28.91
N VAL A 381 -12.87 -21.93 -27.83
CA VAL A 381 -12.39 -21.74 -26.47
C VAL A 381 -11.74 -23.03 -25.97
N PHE A 382 -10.54 -22.91 -25.42
CA PHE A 382 -9.77 -24.02 -24.89
C PHE A 382 -9.57 -23.89 -23.38
N ARG A 383 -9.30 -25.04 -22.76
CA ARG A 383 -8.91 -25.19 -21.35
C ARG A 383 -7.72 -26.13 -21.30
N ARG A 384 -6.71 -25.81 -20.49
CA ARG A 384 -5.58 -26.72 -20.28
C ARG A 384 -6.00 -27.97 -19.52
N ARG A 385 -5.29 -29.08 -19.75
CA ARG A 385 -5.47 -30.31 -18.95
C ARG A 385 -5.26 -29.98 -17.47
N ASN A 386 -6.25 -30.27 -16.63
CA ASN A 386 -6.29 -29.94 -15.20
C ASN A 386 -6.29 -28.44 -14.85
N GLY A 387 -6.49 -27.55 -15.83
CA GLY A 387 -6.64 -26.11 -15.59
C GLY A 387 -8.09 -25.73 -15.33
N THR A 388 -8.32 -24.71 -14.51
CA THR A 388 -9.65 -24.12 -14.27
C THR A 388 -9.91 -22.89 -15.14
N SER A 389 -8.86 -22.30 -15.73
CA SER A 389 -8.92 -21.13 -16.59
C SER A 389 -9.14 -21.48 -18.08
N LEU A 390 -9.62 -20.50 -18.84
CA LEU A 390 -9.88 -20.62 -20.28
C LEU A 390 -8.91 -19.74 -21.08
N PHE A 391 -8.82 -19.99 -22.38
CA PHE A 391 -8.19 -19.10 -23.35
C PHE A 391 -8.77 -19.32 -24.74
N ASN A 392 -8.75 -18.29 -25.57
CA ASN A 392 -9.18 -18.34 -26.96
C ASN A 392 -8.03 -17.92 -27.90
N PRO A 393 -7.40 -18.86 -28.63
CA PRO A 393 -6.27 -18.59 -29.52
C PRO A 393 -6.57 -17.56 -30.60
N GLU A 394 -7.77 -17.59 -31.17
CA GLU A 394 -8.16 -16.63 -32.21
C GLU A 394 -8.19 -15.20 -31.63
N TYR A 395 -8.76 -15.03 -30.43
CA TYR A 395 -8.81 -13.73 -29.75
C TYR A 395 -7.39 -13.23 -29.44
N VAL A 396 -6.54 -14.11 -28.94
CA VAL A 396 -5.11 -13.81 -28.69
C VAL A 396 -4.41 -13.32 -29.96
N SER A 397 -4.67 -13.96 -31.11
CA SER A 397 -4.11 -13.55 -32.40
C SER A 397 -4.59 -12.16 -32.80
N PHE A 398 -5.91 -11.90 -32.76
CA PHE A 398 -6.49 -10.59 -33.09
C PHE A 398 -5.93 -9.47 -32.21
N ILE A 399 -5.80 -9.72 -30.91
CA ILE A 399 -5.23 -8.75 -29.97
C ILE A 399 -3.77 -8.44 -30.33
N GLY A 400 -2.99 -9.45 -30.70
CA GLY A 400 -1.62 -9.26 -31.17
C GLY A 400 -1.52 -8.39 -32.44
N GLU A 401 -2.42 -8.60 -33.40
CA GLU A 401 -2.52 -7.78 -34.61
C GLU A 401 -2.87 -6.32 -34.28
N TRP A 402 -3.82 -6.09 -33.39
CA TRP A 402 -4.20 -4.73 -32.96
C TRP A 402 -3.05 -4.01 -32.27
N VAL A 403 -2.36 -4.66 -31.34
CA VAL A 403 -1.20 -4.08 -30.67
C VAL A 403 -0.13 -3.71 -31.68
N ALA A 404 0.18 -4.61 -32.62
CA ALA A 404 1.17 -4.35 -33.66
C ALA A 404 0.76 -3.18 -34.57
N TRP A 405 -0.52 -3.10 -34.93
CA TRP A 405 -1.04 -2.02 -35.75
C TRP A 405 -0.97 -0.66 -35.05
N PHE A 406 -1.46 -0.56 -33.81
CA PHE A 406 -1.39 0.68 -33.03
C PHE A 406 0.05 1.14 -32.82
N CYS A 407 0.95 0.21 -32.46
CA CYS A 407 2.38 0.53 -32.30
C CYS A 407 3.02 0.96 -33.63
N GLY A 408 2.64 0.34 -34.75
CA GLY A 408 3.10 0.69 -36.10
C GLY A 408 2.72 2.11 -36.54
N LEU A 409 1.64 2.66 -35.99
CA LEU A 409 1.24 4.06 -36.16
C LEU A 409 1.95 5.03 -35.20
N GLY A 410 2.89 4.54 -34.39
CA GLY A 410 3.63 5.35 -33.42
C GLY A 410 2.92 5.50 -32.07
N CYS A 411 1.88 4.71 -31.77
CA CYS A 411 1.31 4.66 -30.42
C CYS A 411 2.36 4.09 -29.44
N PRO A 412 2.69 4.80 -28.34
CA PRO A 412 3.54 4.25 -27.30
C PRO A 412 2.93 2.97 -26.70
N GLN A 413 3.74 1.94 -26.51
CA GLN A 413 3.29 0.64 -25.95
C GLN A 413 2.63 0.80 -24.57
N GLN A 414 3.16 1.70 -23.74
CA GLN A 414 2.66 2.03 -22.40
C GLN A 414 1.24 2.64 -22.37
N TYR A 415 0.71 3.03 -23.53
CA TYR A 415 -0.66 3.54 -23.68
C TYR A 415 -1.68 2.43 -23.96
N ILE A 416 -1.23 1.18 -24.07
CA ILE A 416 -2.08 0.02 -24.35
C ILE A 416 -2.19 -0.86 -23.11
N LEU A 417 -3.44 -1.09 -22.68
CA LEU A 417 -3.82 -2.01 -21.63
C LEU A 417 -4.69 -3.14 -22.21
N ILE A 418 -4.23 -4.38 -22.06
CA ILE A 418 -4.99 -5.57 -22.41
C ILE A 418 -5.61 -6.16 -21.14
N LEU A 419 -6.93 -6.33 -21.17
CA LEU A 419 -7.72 -6.95 -20.11
C LEU A 419 -8.25 -8.30 -20.55
N SER A 420 -8.17 -9.29 -19.68
CA SER A 420 -8.84 -10.58 -19.88
C SER A 420 -9.34 -11.13 -18.55
N PHE A 421 -10.50 -11.76 -18.55
CA PHE A 421 -11.09 -12.41 -17.37
C PHE A 421 -10.34 -13.68 -16.95
N TYR A 422 -9.48 -14.24 -17.81
CA TYR A 422 -8.89 -15.56 -17.61
C TYR A 422 -7.37 -15.51 -17.48
N SER A 423 -6.83 -16.14 -16.43
CA SER A 423 -5.39 -16.13 -16.13
C SER A 423 -4.56 -16.83 -17.20
N ASP A 424 -5.07 -17.93 -17.78
CA ASP A 424 -4.38 -18.65 -18.84
C ASP A 424 -4.24 -17.84 -20.12
N GLU A 425 -5.28 -17.10 -20.52
CA GLU A 425 -5.21 -16.23 -21.69
C GLU A 425 -4.25 -15.06 -21.47
N ARG A 426 -4.30 -14.41 -20.28
CA ARG A 426 -3.34 -13.36 -19.92
C ARG A 426 -1.90 -13.83 -20.03
N ARG A 427 -1.61 -15.06 -19.58
CA ARG A 427 -0.27 -15.66 -19.70
C ARG A 427 0.14 -15.81 -21.16
N ILE A 428 -0.76 -16.32 -22.00
CA ILE A 428 -0.48 -16.53 -23.43
C ILE A 428 -0.29 -15.18 -24.14
N LEU A 429 -1.12 -14.17 -23.84
CA LEU A 429 -0.97 -12.81 -24.34
C LEU A 429 0.38 -12.20 -23.94
N ALA A 430 0.80 -12.37 -22.67
CA ALA A 430 2.09 -11.88 -22.21
C ALA A 430 3.27 -12.55 -22.94
N ASP A 431 3.19 -13.87 -23.14
CA ASP A 431 4.20 -14.61 -23.91
C ASP A 431 4.22 -14.17 -25.38
N LEU A 432 3.05 -13.90 -25.99
CA LEU A 432 2.95 -13.37 -27.36
C LEU A 432 3.54 -11.96 -27.47
N MET A 433 3.14 -11.03 -26.60
CA MET A 433 3.66 -9.65 -26.60
C MET A 433 5.18 -9.63 -26.47
N ARG A 434 5.74 -10.47 -25.58
CA ARG A 434 7.20 -10.62 -25.43
C ARG A 434 7.86 -11.12 -26.72
N LYS A 435 7.27 -12.11 -27.39
CA LYS A 435 7.78 -12.66 -28.67
C LYS A 435 7.75 -11.62 -29.80
N LEU A 436 6.72 -10.78 -29.82
CA LEU A 436 6.58 -9.70 -30.79
C LEU A 436 7.44 -8.46 -30.46
N GLY A 437 8.12 -8.44 -29.31
CA GLY A 437 8.96 -7.33 -28.89
C GLY A 437 8.22 -6.19 -28.17
N PHE A 438 6.93 -6.37 -27.83
CA PHE A 438 6.13 -5.41 -27.09
C PHE A 438 6.27 -5.63 -25.58
N LYS A 439 7.31 -5.05 -24.98
CA LYS A 439 7.65 -5.26 -23.56
C LYS A 439 6.88 -4.36 -22.60
N ASP A 440 6.42 -3.20 -23.08
CA ASP A 440 5.83 -2.16 -22.23
C ASP A 440 4.29 -2.12 -22.32
N VAL A 441 3.69 -3.06 -23.04
CA VAL A 441 2.23 -3.23 -23.08
C VAL A 441 1.76 -3.84 -21.76
N LYS A 442 0.81 -3.18 -21.09
CA LYS A 442 0.28 -3.65 -19.81
C LYS A 442 -0.78 -4.73 -20.05
N ILE A 443 -0.70 -5.83 -19.31
CA ILE A 443 -1.68 -6.93 -19.37
C ILE A 443 -2.16 -7.23 -17.96
N SER A 444 -3.47 -7.17 -17.72
CA SER A 444 -4.05 -7.38 -16.39
C SER A 444 -5.37 -8.14 -16.45
N SER A 445 -5.87 -8.61 -15.30
CA SER A 445 -7.26 -9.04 -15.19
C SER A 445 -8.15 -7.83 -14.95
N VAL A 446 -9.45 -7.95 -15.29
CA VAL A 446 -10.44 -6.89 -15.04
C VAL A 446 -10.44 -6.52 -13.55
N ASP A 447 -10.53 -7.52 -12.66
CA ASP A 447 -10.53 -7.32 -11.20
C ASP A 447 -9.26 -6.62 -10.68
N ALA A 448 -8.08 -6.98 -11.20
CA ALA A 448 -6.81 -6.40 -10.76
C ALA A 448 -6.54 -5.02 -11.38
N SER A 449 -7.23 -4.67 -12.46
CA SER A 449 -7.11 -3.37 -13.13
C SER A 449 -8.03 -2.30 -12.55
N GLN A 450 -8.73 -2.57 -11.46
CA GLN A 450 -9.61 -1.58 -10.86
C GLN A 450 -8.83 -0.35 -10.39
N GLY A 451 -9.22 0.83 -10.89
CA GLY A 451 -8.51 2.09 -10.65
C GLY A 451 -7.43 2.41 -11.68
N ASP A 452 -6.96 1.43 -12.45
CA ASP A 452 -6.05 1.66 -13.58
C ASP A 452 -6.75 2.42 -14.72
N GLU A 453 -5.94 3.09 -15.53
CA GLU A 453 -6.38 3.79 -16.73
C GLU A 453 -5.30 3.65 -17.82
N SER A 454 -5.74 3.72 -19.08
CA SER A 454 -4.88 3.65 -20.25
C SER A 454 -5.59 4.37 -21.39
N GLU A 455 -4.82 4.95 -22.33
CA GLU A 455 -5.39 5.63 -23.51
C GLU A 455 -6.13 4.65 -24.42
N ILE A 456 -5.60 3.42 -24.52
CA ILE A 456 -6.18 2.30 -25.26
C ILE A 456 -6.42 1.14 -24.30
N VAL A 457 -7.65 0.63 -24.29
CA VAL A 457 -8.03 -0.59 -23.57
C VAL A 457 -8.56 -1.61 -24.55
N ILE A 458 -7.97 -2.80 -24.55
CA ILE A 458 -8.43 -3.96 -25.33
C ILE A 458 -8.96 -4.99 -24.34
N LEU A 459 -10.27 -5.24 -24.34
CA LEU A 459 -10.90 -6.24 -23.48
C LEU A 459 -11.15 -7.53 -24.27
N SER A 460 -10.56 -8.62 -23.80
CA SER A 460 -10.89 -9.97 -24.25
C SER A 460 -11.93 -10.60 -23.33
N THR A 461 -13.09 -10.96 -23.91
CA THR A 461 -14.13 -11.70 -23.19
C THR A 461 -13.81 -13.19 -23.08
N THR A 462 -12.89 -13.71 -23.91
CA THR A 462 -12.43 -15.11 -24.04
C THR A 462 -13.52 -16.12 -24.45
N ARG A 463 -14.74 -15.98 -23.93
CA ARG A 463 -15.88 -16.86 -24.16
C ARG A 463 -16.71 -16.46 -25.36
#